data_AF-B4PHF6-F1
#
_entry.id   AF-B4PHF6-F1
#
_cell.length_a   1.000
_cell.length_b   1.000
_cell.length_c   1.000
_cell.angle_alpha   90.00
_cell.angle_beta   90.00
_cell.angle_gamma   90.00
#
_symmetry.space_group_name_H-M   'P 1'
#
loop_
_entity.id
_entity.type
_entity.pdbx_description
1 polymer ?
#
loop_
_entity_poly.entity_id
_entity_poly.type
_entity_poly.pdbx_seq_one_letter_code
_entity_poly.pdbx_strand_id
1 'polypeptide(L)'
;MSGVIWYFICLICGVLGASTNDWEGSGTTDSTIETDSTTTTSTSSGVENGLITGNLSLCGNVADNVFLPFVGDCNSYYLCRSGEAIELQCEFPYEFNANTQSCVNPGEADCLPTCEAFHFSTFSYQRTCTRYVLCYYGKPVLRQCQDGLQYNSATDRCDFPQNVDCVESECSIYSNAYHLRYVPSKVSCDKYFLCGNGIPREQTCTAGLHFSTKCDCCDIPSKSDCQIQAEQRKVRQHLVLSPRTTTGICPPSGVHFYVHESRQDAYYYCVEGHGLVLDCSPGLWYDPKVQECREPHNVGL
;
A
#
# COMPACT_ATOMS: atom_id res chain seq x y z
N MET A 1 56.37 8.84 -6.56
CA MET A 1 57.71 8.31 -6.26
C MET A 1 57.55 7.57 -4.94
N SER A 2 57.60 6.26 -4.80
CA SER A 2 58.11 5.17 -5.62
C SER A 2 57.45 3.89 -5.09
N GLY A 3 57.02 2.98 -5.96
CA GLY A 3 56.40 1.71 -5.56
C GLY A 3 57.43 0.66 -5.15
N VAL A 4 56.95 -0.43 -4.53
CA VAL A 4 57.63 -1.73 -4.57
C VAL A 4 56.55 -2.83 -4.56
N ILE A 5 56.52 -3.61 -5.65
CA ILE A 5 55.74 -4.84 -5.84
C ILE A 5 56.73 -5.99 -5.67
N TRP A 6 56.42 -7.00 -4.85
CA TRP A 6 57.06 -8.31 -4.93
C TRP A 6 56.00 -9.40 -5.09
N TYR A 7 56.01 -10.06 -6.25
CA TYR A 7 55.43 -11.37 -6.49
C TYR A 7 56.41 -12.43 -5.99
N PHE A 8 55.91 -13.47 -5.31
CA PHE A 8 56.58 -14.76 -5.24
C PHE A 8 55.60 -15.88 -5.62
N ILE A 9 56.04 -16.67 -6.60
CA ILE A 9 55.46 -17.93 -7.04
C ILE A 9 56.32 -19.05 -6.44
N CYS A 10 55.69 -20.08 -5.88
CA CYS A 10 56.20 -21.46 -5.78
C CYS A 10 54.98 -22.38 -5.59
N LEU A 11 54.49 -23.13 -6.59
CA LEU A 11 54.95 -24.42 -7.14
C LEU A 11 54.82 -25.65 -6.18
N ILE A 12 53.81 -26.49 -6.52
CA ILE A 12 53.71 -27.98 -6.56
C ILE A 12 53.85 -28.89 -5.32
N CYS A 13 52.77 -29.67 -5.07
CA CYS A 13 52.64 -31.16 -5.16
C CYS A 13 51.17 -31.51 -4.80
N GLY A 14 50.36 -32.25 -5.58
CA GLY A 14 50.49 -33.65 -6.06
C GLY A 14 50.05 -34.63 -4.94
N VAL A 15 49.21 -35.67 -5.07
CA VAL A 15 48.70 -36.49 -6.19
C VAL A 15 47.45 -37.29 -5.74
N LEU A 16 46.64 -37.64 -6.74
CA LEU A 16 45.54 -38.60 -6.92
C LEU A 16 45.50 -39.91 -6.10
N GLY A 17 44.28 -40.42 -5.94
CA GLY A 17 43.96 -41.85 -5.73
C GLY A 17 42.57 -42.17 -6.29
N ALA A 18 42.50 -43.09 -7.25
CA ALA A 18 41.28 -43.59 -7.90
C ALA A 18 41.00 -45.05 -7.48
N SER A 19 39.73 -45.47 -7.46
CA SER A 19 39.35 -46.85 -7.78
C SER A 19 37.89 -46.97 -8.23
N THR A 20 37.72 -47.82 -9.24
CA THR A 20 36.55 -48.21 -10.03
C THR A 20 35.58 -49.14 -9.28
N ASN A 21 34.34 -49.28 -9.78
CA ASN A 21 33.69 -50.56 -10.12
C ASN A 21 32.38 -50.32 -10.89
N ASP A 22 32.21 -51.05 -12.00
CA ASP A 22 31.02 -51.16 -12.85
C ASP A 22 30.00 -52.18 -12.29
N TRP A 23 28.71 -51.98 -12.58
CA TRP A 23 27.75 -53.08 -12.84
C TRP A 23 26.57 -52.61 -13.73
N GLU A 24 26.33 -53.37 -14.79
CA GLU A 24 25.25 -53.30 -15.80
C GLU A 24 23.81 -53.45 -15.25
N GLY A 25 22.81 -52.94 -15.99
CA GLY A 25 21.40 -53.31 -15.78
C GLY A 25 20.36 -52.52 -16.60
N SER A 26 20.05 -53.04 -17.79
CA SER A 26 19.08 -52.64 -18.82
C SER A 26 17.64 -52.25 -18.38
N GLY A 27 16.95 -51.41 -19.17
CA GLY A 27 15.48 -51.29 -19.15
C GLY A 27 14.91 -50.07 -19.89
N THR A 28 14.49 -50.25 -21.15
CA THR A 28 13.74 -49.29 -21.98
C THR A 28 12.27 -49.18 -21.57
N THR A 29 11.66 -47.99 -21.65
CA THR A 29 10.34 -47.77 -22.29
C THR A 29 10.07 -46.28 -22.45
N ASP A 30 9.76 -45.92 -23.70
CA ASP A 30 9.18 -44.65 -24.15
C ASP A 30 7.69 -44.60 -23.75
N SER A 31 7.21 -43.45 -23.30
CA SER A 31 5.79 -43.16 -23.11
C SER A 31 5.58 -41.65 -23.14
N THR A 32 5.32 -41.15 -24.34
CA THR A 32 4.71 -39.86 -24.59
C THR A 32 3.25 -39.89 -24.12
N ILE A 33 2.89 -38.99 -23.20
CA ILE A 33 1.49 -38.59 -22.95
C ILE A 33 1.47 -37.07 -22.83
N GLU A 34 1.01 -36.41 -23.88
CA GLU A 34 0.45 -35.07 -23.83
C GLU A 34 -0.74 -35.07 -22.86
N THR A 35 -0.73 -34.19 -21.87
CA THR A 35 -1.95 -33.81 -21.16
C THR A 35 -2.06 -32.30 -21.09
N ASP A 36 -3.01 -31.88 -21.92
CA ASP A 36 -3.77 -30.66 -22.03
C ASP A 36 -3.63 -29.61 -20.92
N SER A 37 -3.45 -28.39 -21.39
CA SER A 37 -3.45 -27.16 -20.62
C SER A 37 -4.87 -26.89 -20.12
N THR A 38 -5.11 -27.11 -18.84
CA THR A 38 -6.23 -26.47 -18.14
C THR A 38 -5.66 -25.47 -17.16
N THR A 39 -5.86 -24.19 -17.48
CA THR A 39 -5.53 -23.05 -16.66
C THR A 39 -6.40 -23.06 -15.41
N THR A 40 -5.91 -23.67 -14.34
CA THR A 40 -6.49 -23.51 -13.00
C THR A 40 -5.90 -22.25 -12.39
N THR A 41 -6.71 -21.19 -12.32
CA THR A 41 -6.42 -19.97 -11.59
C THR A 41 -6.06 -20.33 -10.16
N SER A 42 -4.80 -20.12 -9.77
CA SER A 42 -4.33 -20.32 -8.41
C SER A 42 -4.98 -19.27 -7.50
N THR A 43 -6.12 -19.63 -6.92
CA THR A 43 -6.58 -19.08 -5.64
C THR A 43 -5.49 -19.37 -4.61
N SER A 44 -4.87 -18.33 -4.06
CA SER A 44 -3.86 -18.44 -3.01
C SER A 44 -4.48 -19.01 -1.73
N SER A 45 -4.49 -20.34 -1.60
CA SER A 45 -4.71 -21.04 -0.35
C SER A 45 -3.36 -21.35 0.29
N GLY A 46 -3.00 -20.61 1.35
CA GLY A 46 -1.91 -21.00 2.26
C GLY A 46 -0.89 -19.92 2.63
N VAL A 47 -1.31 -18.79 3.21
CA VAL A 47 -0.49 -18.03 4.17
C VAL A 47 -1.43 -17.54 5.28
N GLU A 48 -1.34 -18.11 6.48
CA GLU A 48 -2.27 -17.79 7.58
C GLU A 48 -2.17 -16.33 8.08
N ASN A 49 -1.11 -15.59 7.69
CA ASN A 49 -0.83 -14.21 8.12
C ASN A 49 -0.54 -13.21 6.97
N GLY A 50 -0.83 -13.56 5.70
CA GLY A 50 -0.56 -12.69 4.55
C GLY A 50 -1.60 -11.57 4.36
N LEU A 51 -1.20 -10.48 3.70
CA LEU A 51 -2.12 -9.41 3.28
C LEU A 51 -3.19 -9.94 2.32
N ILE A 52 -4.46 -9.86 2.72
CA ILE A 52 -5.59 -10.30 1.90
C ILE A 52 -5.92 -9.19 0.91
N THR A 53 -5.62 -9.39 -0.37
CA THR A 53 -5.85 -8.37 -1.42
C THR A 53 -7.16 -8.56 -2.18
N GLY A 54 -7.78 -9.74 -2.12
CA GLY A 54 -9.00 -10.04 -2.88
C GLY A 54 -8.77 -9.88 -4.39
N ASN A 55 -9.51 -8.98 -5.03
CA ASN A 55 -9.38 -8.64 -6.45
C ASN A 55 -8.40 -7.48 -6.72
N LEU A 56 -7.85 -6.86 -5.68
CA LEU A 56 -6.90 -5.76 -5.83
C LEU A 56 -5.50 -6.32 -6.16
N SER A 57 -4.82 -5.67 -7.11
CA SER A 57 -3.39 -5.88 -7.30
C SER A 57 -2.61 -4.91 -6.41
N LEU A 58 -1.76 -5.44 -5.54
CA LEU A 58 -0.89 -4.64 -4.68
C LEU A 58 0.06 -3.74 -5.50
N CYS A 59 0.60 -4.25 -6.60
CA CYS A 59 1.44 -3.48 -7.52
C CYS A 59 0.66 -2.88 -8.70
N GLY A 60 -0.68 -2.92 -8.67
CA GLY A 60 -1.52 -2.29 -9.69
C GLY A 60 -1.31 -0.78 -9.71
N ASN A 61 -0.98 -0.21 -10.87
CA ASN A 61 -0.64 1.21 -11.04
C ASN A 61 0.54 1.70 -10.19
N VAL A 62 1.41 0.79 -9.74
CA VAL A 62 2.69 1.12 -9.10
C VAL A 62 3.79 1.00 -10.16
N ALA A 63 4.71 1.97 -10.20
CA ALA A 63 5.81 1.95 -11.16
C ALA A 63 6.74 0.73 -10.93
N ASP A 64 7.38 0.26 -12.00
CA ASP A 64 8.36 -0.81 -11.88
C ASP A 64 9.57 -0.39 -11.03
N ASN A 65 10.13 -1.35 -10.30
CA ASN A 65 11.26 -1.17 -9.38
C ASN A 65 10.96 -0.26 -8.19
N VAL A 66 9.68 -0.14 -7.84
CA VAL A 66 9.22 0.52 -6.62
C VAL A 66 9.01 -0.53 -5.54
N PHE A 67 9.48 -0.24 -4.32
CA PHE A 67 9.38 -1.14 -3.18
C PHE A 67 8.20 -0.74 -2.27
N LEU A 68 7.34 -1.68 -1.90
CA LEU A 68 6.20 -1.46 -1.00
C LEU A 68 6.43 -2.16 0.35
N PRO A 69 5.98 -1.58 1.47
CA PRO A 69 6.15 -2.20 2.79
C PRO A 69 5.28 -3.45 2.95
N PHE A 70 5.78 -4.43 3.69
CA PHE A 70 4.99 -5.58 4.11
C PHE A 70 4.14 -5.21 5.34
N VAL A 71 2.94 -5.79 5.45
CA VAL A 71 2.04 -5.53 6.59
C VAL A 71 2.38 -6.48 7.74
N GLY A 72 2.81 -5.94 8.88
CA GLY A 72 3.04 -6.71 10.09
C GLY A 72 4.39 -7.41 10.19
N ASP A 73 5.28 -7.20 9.22
CA ASP A 73 6.68 -7.62 9.26
C ASP A 73 7.57 -6.48 8.75
N CYS A 74 8.36 -5.88 9.65
CA CYS A 74 9.29 -4.80 9.32
C CYS A 74 10.47 -5.24 8.44
N ASN A 75 10.84 -6.53 8.43
CA ASN A 75 11.98 -7.03 7.68
C ASN A 75 11.61 -7.34 6.22
N SER A 76 10.35 -7.69 5.98
CA SER A 76 9.82 -8.05 4.66
C SER A 76 9.31 -6.82 3.89
N TYR A 77 9.39 -6.87 2.57
CA TYR A 77 8.87 -5.86 1.66
C TYR A 77 8.59 -6.47 0.29
N TYR A 78 7.89 -5.74 -0.57
CA TYR A 78 7.56 -6.18 -1.93
C TYR A 78 8.31 -5.35 -2.97
N LEU A 79 8.86 -5.99 -3.99
CA LEU A 79 9.32 -5.37 -5.23
C LEU A 79 8.20 -5.45 -6.27
N CYS A 80 7.74 -4.30 -6.76
CA CYS A 80 6.82 -4.26 -7.89
C CYS A 80 7.57 -4.38 -9.22
N ARG A 81 7.22 -5.41 -10.00
CA ARG A 81 7.76 -5.61 -11.34
C ARG A 81 6.68 -6.15 -12.27
N SER A 82 6.42 -5.45 -13.37
CA SER A 82 5.38 -5.80 -14.34
C SER A 82 3.99 -5.96 -13.69
N GLY A 83 3.70 -5.22 -12.62
CA GLY A 83 2.46 -5.30 -11.86
C GLY A 83 2.36 -6.48 -10.87
N GLU A 84 3.39 -7.30 -10.76
CA GLU A 84 3.49 -8.38 -9.77
C GLU A 84 4.26 -7.93 -8.52
N ALA A 85 3.81 -8.38 -7.34
CA ALA A 85 4.46 -8.11 -6.06
C ALA A 85 5.36 -9.29 -5.69
N ILE A 86 6.68 -9.08 -5.72
CA ILE A 86 7.67 -10.09 -5.34
C ILE A 86 8.10 -9.82 -3.91
N GLU A 87 7.85 -10.76 -3.00
CA GLU A 87 8.27 -10.66 -1.60
C GLU A 87 9.79 -10.81 -1.47
N LEU A 88 10.40 -9.89 -0.71
CA LEU A 88 11.83 -9.82 -0.42
C LEU A 88 12.01 -9.50 1.06
N GLN A 89 13.23 -9.74 1.56
CA GLN A 89 13.60 -9.49 2.94
C GLN A 89 14.89 -8.68 3.02
N CYS A 90 14.97 -7.81 4.02
CA CYS A 90 16.21 -7.14 4.37
C CYS A 90 17.18 -8.14 5.02
N GLU A 91 18.49 -7.92 4.85
CA GLU A 91 19.47 -8.69 5.63
C GLU A 91 19.28 -8.40 7.12
N PHE A 92 19.33 -9.43 7.97
CA PHE A 92 19.20 -9.22 9.41
C PHE A 92 20.40 -8.40 9.94
N PRO A 93 20.20 -7.35 10.77
CA PRO A 93 18.97 -6.99 11.50
C PRO A 93 18.18 -5.82 10.88
N TYR A 94 18.34 -5.51 9.60
CA TYR A 94 17.76 -4.30 9.01
C TYR A 94 16.24 -4.41 8.77
N GLU A 95 15.57 -3.26 8.79
CA GLU A 95 14.14 -3.08 8.58
C GLU A 95 13.89 -2.24 7.33
N PHE A 96 12.83 -2.54 6.57
CA PHE A 96 12.52 -1.82 5.33
C PHE A 96 11.81 -0.49 5.62
N ASN A 97 12.35 0.60 5.07
CA ASN A 97 11.70 1.92 5.10
C ASN A 97 11.17 2.28 3.71
N ALA A 98 9.84 2.36 3.57
CA ALA A 98 9.19 2.66 2.30
C ALA A 98 9.46 4.09 1.81
N ASN A 99 9.74 5.03 2.70
CA ASN A 99 10.02 6.41 2.32
C ASN A 99 11.44 6.56 1.73
N THR A 100 12.43 5.89 2.31
CA THR A 100 13.81 5.89 1.76
C THR A 100 14.02 4.82 0.69
N GLN A 101 13.06 3.91 0.48
CA GLN A 101 13.14 2.78 -0.45
C GLN A 101 14.36 1.89 -0.18
N SER A 102 14.69 1.68 1.11
CA SER A 102 15.90 0.96 1.51
C SER A 102 15.73 0.27 2.86
N CYS A 103 16.59 -0.73 3.10
CA CYS A 103 16.77 -1.31 4.43
C CYS A 103 17.56 -0.32 5.31
N VAL A 104 17.06 -0.04 6.51
CA VAL A 104 17.62 0.89 7.50
C VAL A 104 17.80 0.18 8.84
N ASN A 105 18.45 0.82 9.82
CA ASN A 105 18.62 0.21 11.13
C ASN A 105 17.26 0.06 11.84
N PRO A 106 17.12 -0.92 12.76
CA PRO A 106 15.94 -1.04 13.59
C PRO A 106 15.55 0.27 14.27
N GLY A 107 14.27 0.63 14.16
CA GLY A 107 13.72 1.87 14.72
C GLY A 107 13.89 3.13 13.86
N GLU A 108 14.59 3.04 12.72
CA GLU A 108 14.60 4.08 11.68
C GLU A 108 13.56 3.81 10.58
N ALA A 109 12.97 2.62 10.56
CA ALA A 109 11.93 2.25 9.62
C ALA A 109 10.55 2.77 10.07
N ASP A 110 9.76 3.21 9.09
CA ASP A 110 8.33 3.46 9.25
C ASP A 110 7.61 2.20 8.75
N CYS A 111 7.35 1.24 9.63
CA CYS A 111 6.75 -0.04 9.25
C CYS A 111 5.22 0.00 9.32
N LEU A 112 4.56 -0.83 8.50
CA LEU A 112 3.13 -1.08 8.67
C LEU A 112 2.89 -2.02 9.86
N PRO A 113 1.93 -1.69 10.74
CA PRO A 113 1.73 -2.44 11.98
C PRO A 113 1.13 -3.83 11.72
N THR A 114 1.36 -4.73 12.67
CA THR A 114 0.74 -6.06 12.69
C THR A 114 -0.73 -5.95 13.11
N CYS A 115 -1.62 -6.72 12.48
CA CYS A 115 -3.00 -6.81 12.93
C CYS A 115 -3.09 -7.59 14.25
N GLU A 116 -3.56 -6.93 15.30
CA GLU A 116 -3.79 -7.57 16.59
C GLU A 116 -5.00 -8.54 16.54
N ALA A 117 -4.89 -9.61 17.31
CA ALA A 117 -6.01 -10.54 17.48
C ALA A 117 -7.15 -9.85 18.23
N PHE A 118 -8.39 -10.06 17.78
CA PHE A 118 -9.63 -9.55 18.39
C PHE A 118 -9.79 -8.01 18.45
N HIS A 119 -8.85 -7.24 17.92
CA HIS A 119 -8.94 -5.78 17.84
C HIS A 119 -9.27 -5.33 16.41
N PHE A 120 -10.11 -4.30 16.30
CA PHE A 120 -10.35 -3.63 15.02
C PHE A 120 -9.41 -2.43 14.93
N SER A 121 -8.64 -2.36 13.85
CA SER A 121 -7.85 -1.18 13.53
C SER A 121 -7.80 -0.97 12.03
N THR A 122 -7.46 0.24 11.64
CA THR A 122 -7.20 0.56 10.24
C THR A 122 -6.09 1.59 10.13
N PHE A 123 -5.39 1.57 9.01
CA PHE A 123 -4.29 2.48 8.73
C PHE A 123 -4.10 2.64 7.24
N SER A 124 -3.56 3.78 6.83
CA SER A 124 -3.18 4.06 5.45
C SER A 124 -2.09 3.11 4.98
N TYR A 125 -2.17 2.69 3.73
CA TYR A 125 -1.08 1.98 3.09
C TYR A 125 -0.09 3.02 2.55
N GLN A 126 1.13 3.03 3.09
CA GLN A 126 2.12 4.09 2.86
C GLN A 126 2.33 4.43 1.38
N ARG A 127 2.57 5.72 1.11
CA ARG A 127 2.75 6.30 -0.23
C ARG A 127 1.52 6.24 -1.11
N THR A 128 0.38 5.85 -0.55
CA THR A 128 -0.90 5.85 -1.26
C THR A 128 -1.92 6.64 -0.47
N CYS A 129 -2.61 7.56 -1.14
CA CYS A 129 -3.75 8.25 -0.57
C CYS A 129 -5.04 7.45 -0.68
N THR A 130 -5.06 6.41 -1.50
CA THR A 130 -6.28 5.67 -1.84
C THR A 130 -6.32 4.27 -1.27
N ARG A 131 -5.19 3.72 -0.78
CA ARG A 131 -5.18 2.39 -0.19
C ARG A 131 -4.98 2.44 1.31
N TYR A 132 -5.60 1.48 1.96
CA TYR A 132 -5.59 1.35 3.41
C TYR A 132 -5.80 -0.12 3.77
N VAL A 133 -5.51 -0.46 5.01
CA VAL A 133 -5.66 -1.82 5.52
C VAL A 133 -6.74 -1.81 6.60
N LEU A 134 -7.65 -2.77 6.51
CA LEU A 134 -8.56 -3.12 7.60
C LEU A 134 -7.98 -4.32 8.34
N CYS A 135 -7.74 -4.17 9.63
CA CYS A 135 -7.37 -5.25 10.52
C CYS A 135 -8.56 -5.63 11.38
N TYR A 136 -8.93 -6.91 11.35
CA TYR A 136 -9.86 -7.45 12.32
C TYR A 136 -9.56 -8.93 12.55
N TYR A 137 -9.58 -9.38 13.81
CA TYR A 137 -9.25 -10.76 14.17
C TYR A 137 -7.89 -11.23 13.61
N GLY A 138 -6.88 -10.35 13.63
CA GLY A 138 -5.53 -10.66 13.13
C GLY A 138 -5.43 -10.79 11.60
N LYS A 139 -6.48 -10.49 10.85
CA LYS A 139 -6.47 -10.57 9.38
C LYS A 139 -6.30 -9.18 8.75
N PRO A 140 -5.17 -8.90 8.07
CA PRO A 140 -4.99 -7.69 7.27
C PRO A 140 -5.71 -7.81 5.93
N VAL A 141 -6.62 -6.89 5.65
CA VAL A 141 -7.34 -6.82 4.37
C VAL A 141 -7.01 -5.51 3.67
N LEU A 142 -6.40 -5.59 2.49
CA LEU A 142 -6.12 -4.43 1.66
C LEU A 142 -7.42 -3.91 1.05
N ARG A 143 -7.58 -2.59 1.10
CA ARG A 143 -8.74 -1.87 0.60
C ARG A 143 -8.28 -0.70 -0.27
N GLN A 144 -9.16 -0.26 -1.16
CA GLN A 144 -8.88 0.84 -2.07
C GLN A 144 -10.12 1.72 -2.27
N CYS A 145 -9.98 3.00 -1.92
CA CYS A 145 -10.94 4.05 -2.23
C CYS A 145 -11.12 4.22 -3.74
N GLN A 146 -12.37 4.44 -4.14
CA GLN A 146 -12.79 4.54 -5.54
C GLN A 146 -13.01 5.99 -5.95
N ASP A 147 -13.14 6.24 -7.26
CA ASP A 147 -13.58 7.53 -7.81
C ASP A 147 -12.75 8.75 -7.37
N GLY A 148 -11.45 8.55 -7.09
CA GLY A 148 -10.56 9.61 -6.62
C GLY A 148 -10.73 10.00 -5.15
N LEU A 149 -11.58 9.28 -4.39
CA LEU A 149 -11.67 9.40 -2.93
C LEU A 149 -10.35 8.98 -2.27
N GLN A 150 -10.12 9.50 -1.06
CA GLN A 150 -8.89 9.28 -0.30
C GLN A 150 -9.21 8.66 1.06
N TYR A 151 -8.32 7.81 1.56
CA TYR A 151 -8.42 7.29 2.91
C TYR A 151 -8.19 8.42 3.92
N ASN A 152 -9.18 8.65 4.76
CA ASN A 152 -9.12 9.63 5.83
C ASN A 152 -8.77 8.94 7.15
N SER A 153 -7.51 9.00 7.56
CA SER A 153 -7.04 8.43 8.83
C SER A 153 -7.64 9.08 10.07
N ALA A 154 -8.28 10.25 9.94
CA ALA A 154 -9.01 10.88 11.04
C ALA A 154 -10.44 10.36 11.19
N THR A 155 -10.97 9.61 10.22
CA THR A 155 -12.33 9.04 10.27
C THR A 155 -12.41 7.56 9.91
N ASP A 156 -11.26 6.94 9.59
CA ASP A 156 -11.07 5.52 9.30
C ASP A 156 -11.90 5.02 8.10
N ARG A 157 -12.03 5.85 7.07
CA ARG A 157 -12.88 5.59 5.89
C ARG A 157 -12.44 6.39 4.66
N CYS A 158 -12.91 5.98 3.49
CA CYS A 158 -12.77 6.77 2.27
C CYS A 158 -13.60 8.05 2.35
N ASP A 159 -13.00 9.17 1.99
CA ASP A 159 -13.60 10.49 2.06
C ASP A 159 -13.16 11.33 0.85
N PHE A 160 -13.81 12.46 0.66
CA PHE A 160 -13.46 13.37 -0.41
C PHE A 160 -12.08 14.00 -0.16
N PRO A 161 -11.28 14.24 -1.22
CA PRO A 161 -9.92 14.79 -1.05
C PRO A 161 -9.88 16.12 -0.27
N GLN A 162 -10.91 16.95 -0.39
CA GLN A 162 -11.06 18.20 0.37
C GLN A 162 -11.28 18.03 1.88
N ASN A 163 -11.47 16.80 2.37
CA ASN A 163 -11.61 16.48 3.79
C ASN A 163 -10.36 15.79 4.38
N VAL A 164 -9.36 15.47 3.55
CA VAL A 164 -8.18 14.66 3.95
C VAL A 164 -6.86 15.41 3.77
N ASP A 165 -6.67 16.09 2.62
CA ASP A 165 -5.39 16.69 2.21
C ASP A 165 -4.23 15.72 1.97
N CYS A 166 -4.51 14.45 1.62
CA CYS A 166 -3.44 13.51 1.32
C CYS A 166 -2.82 13.80 -0.06
N VAL A 167 -1.50 13.92 -0.12
CA VAL A 167 -0.71 14.18 -1.35
C VAL A 167 0.43 13.18 -1.57
N GLU A 168 0.56 12.15 -0.73
CA GLU A 168 1.67 11.18 -0.84
C GLU A 168 1.75 10.50 -2.22
N SER A 169 0.60 10.15 -2.81
CA SER A 169 0.55 9.56 -4.16
C SER A 169 1.06 10.49 -5.28
N GLU A 170 1.16 11.79 -5.02
CA GLU A 170 1.64 12.78 -6.00
C GLU A 170 3.13 13.09 -5.83
N CYS A 171 3.76 12.59 -4.77
CA CYS A 171 5.19 12.74 -4.54
C CYS A 171 5.93 11.52 -5.08
N SER A 172 6.63 11.71 -6.20
CA SER A 172 7.50 10.67 -6.75
C SER A 172 8.78 10.52 -5.93
N ILE A 173 9.31 9.29 -5.86
CA ILE A 173 10.66 9.03 -5.34
C ILE A 173 11.76 9.70 -6.19
N TYR A 174 11.46 10.06 -7.43
CA TYR A 174 12.38 10.76 -8.32
C TYR A 174 12.39 12.27 -8.09
N SER A 175 11.45 12.82 -7.32
CA SER A 175 11.46 14.23 -6.93
C SER A 175 12.57 14.46 -5.90
N ASN A 176 13.54 15.30 -6.25
CA ASN A 176 14.73 15.56 -5.43
C ASN A 176 15.20 17.01 -5.60
N ALA A 177 16.37 17.36 -5.04
CA ALA A 177 16.90 18.74 -5.10
C ALA A 177 17.11 19.28 -6.54
N TYR A 178 17.27 18.40 -7.52
CA TYR A 178 17.39 18.76 -8.95
C TYR A 178 16.06 18.72 -9.69
N HIS A 179 15.06 18.03 -9.14
CA HIS A 179 13.71 17.87 -9.69
C HIS A 179 12.68 18.19 -8.62
N LEU A 180 12.58 19.47 -8.26
CA LEU A 180 11.62 19.94 -7.26
C LEU A 180 10.20 19.78 -7.78
N ARG A 181 9.31 19.27 -6.92
CA ARG A 181 7.89 19.11 -7.22
C ARG A 181 7.09 19.74 -6.09
N TYR A 182 6.22 20.68 -6.44
CA TYR A 182 5.32 21.36 -5.53
C TYR A 182 3.90 20.86 -5.72
N VAL A 183 3.25 20.36 -4.67
CA VAL A 183 1.87 19.88 -4.74
C VAL A 183 0.98 20.86 -3.97
N PRO A 184 -0.06 21.45 -4.57
CA PRO A 184 -1.00 22.31 -3.84
C PRO A 184 -1.76 21.48 -2.80
N SER A 185 -2.06 22.08 -1.64
CA SER A 185 -3.02 21.48 -0.71
C SER A 185 -4.40 21.41 -1.35
N LYS A 186 -5.14 20.36 -1.00
CA LYS A 186 -6.52 20.13 -1.41
C LYS A 186 -7.53 20.80 -0.48
N VAL A 187 -7.08 21.28 0.69
CA VAL A 187 -7.95 21.84 1.74
C VAL A 187 -7.62 23.28 2.11
N SER A 188 -6.43 23.78 1.78
CA SER A 188 -6.06 25.18 2.04
C SER A 188 -5.31 25.84 0.88
N CYS A 189 -5.74 27.02 0.46
CA CYS A 189 -5.07 27.77 -0.61
C CYS A 189 -3.69 28.32 -0.21
N ASP A 190 -3.43 28.52 1.08
CA ASP A 190 -2.13 29.00 1.57
C ASP A 190 -1.17 27.86 1.89
N LYS A 191 -1.58 26.60 1.75
CA LYS A 191 -0.75 25.42 2.02
C LYS A 191 -0.32 24.75 0.72
N TYR A 192 0.90 24.25 0.70
CA TYR A 192 1.44 23.42 -0.37
C TYR A 192 2.46 22.45 0.20
N PHE A 193 2.89 21.48 -0.59
CA PHE A 193 3.85 20.46 -0.18
C PHE A 193 5.04 20.48 -1.12
N LEU A 194 6.24 20.41 -0.55
CA LEU A 194 7.47 20.17 -1.29
C LEU A 194 7.79 18.68 -1.24
N CYS A 195 7.72 18.01 -2.38
CA CYS A 195 8.06 16.59 -2.47
C CYS A 195 9.58 16.39 -2.52
N GLY A 196 10.09 15.47 -1.70
CA GLY A 196 11.47 15.00 -1.76
C GLY A 196 11.56 13.53 -1.41
N ASN A 197 12.12 12.72 -2.31
CA ASN A 197 12.24 11.26 -2.18
C ASN A 197 10.90 10.59 -1.83
N GLY A 198 9.80 11.01 -2.47
CA GLY A 198 8.47 10.47 -2.20
C GLY A 198 7.78 11.02 -0.95
N ILE A 199 8.44 11.84 -0.15
CA ILE A 199 7.88 12.41 1.09
C ILE A 199 7.36 13.82 0.82
N PRO A 200 6.06 14.10 1.04
CA PRO A 200 5.53 15.46 1.02
C PRO A 200 5.92 16.21 2.30
N ARG A 201 6.60 17.35 2.17
CA ARG A 201 6.86 18.26 3.30
C ARG A 201 5.93 19.45 3.22
N GLU A 202 5.05 19.58 4.20
CA GLU A 202 4.11 20.71 4.29
C GLU A 202 4.86 22.05 4.36
N GLN A 203 4.35 23.02 3.62
CA GLN A 203 4.79 24.41 3.58
C GLN A 203 3.55 25.32 3.61
N THR A 204 3.74 26.56 4.08
CA THR A 204 2.68 27.56 4.15
C THR A 204 3.16 28.86 3.54
N CYS A 205 2.35 29.42 2.66
CA CYS A 205 2.52 30.76 2.13
C CYS A 205 2.44 31.80 3.24
N THR A 206 3.10 32.94 3.02
CA THR A 206 2.93 34.09 3.92
C THR A 206 1.46 34.50 3.99
N ALA A 207 1.03 34.94 5.18
CA ALA A 207 -0.37 35.28 5.44
C ALA A 207 -0.96 36.20 4.36
N GLY A 208 -2.09 35.78 3.79
CA GLY A 208 -2.80 36.51 2.74
C GLY A 208 -2.39 36.14 1.30
N LEU A 209 -1.38 35.29 1.11
CA LEU A 209 -1.01 34.73 -0.20
C LEU A 209 -1.59 33.32 -0.38
N HIS A 210 -1.82 32.95 -1.63
CA HIS A 210 -2.24 31.62 -2.03
C HIS A 210 -1.15 30.98 -2.90
N PHE A 211 -0.93 29.69 -2.72
CA PHE A 211 -0.08 28.92 -3.62
C PHE A 211 -0.72 28.85 -5.01
N SER A 212 0.09 29.09 -6.04
CA SER A 212 -0.32 29.11 -7.44
C SER A 212 0.51 28.09 -8.22
N THR A 213 -0.16 27.11 -8.83
CA THR A 213 0.52 26.08 -9.66
C THR A 213 1.03 26.64 -10.98
N LYS A 214 0.59 27.84 -11.38
CA LYS A 214 1.04 28.52 -12.59
C LYS A 214 2.49 29.00 -12.51
N CYS A 215 2.96 29.33 -11.32
CA CYS A 215 4.31 29.83 -11.07
C CYS A 215 5.09 28.99 -10.07
N ASP A 216 4.48 27.92 -9.53
CA ASP A 216 4.95 27.17 -8.36
C ASP A 216 5.39 28.10 -7.21
N CYS A 217 4.56 29.11 -6.93
CA CYS A 217 4.90 30.21 -6.03
C CYS A 217 3.68 30.72 -5.25
N CYS A 218 3.92 31.39 -4.13
CA CYS A 218 2.87 32.09 -3.39
C CYS A 218 2.59 33.45 -4.05
N ASP A 219 1.36 33.64 -4.53
CA ASP A 219 0.90 34.86 -5.19
C ASP A 219 -0.37 35.39 -4.49
N ILE A 220 -0.80 36.59 -4.85
CA ILE A 220 -2.03 37.15 -4.34
C ILE A 220 -3.25 36.31 -4.79
N PRO A 221 -4.32 36.22 -3.97
CA PRO A 221 -5.49 35.39 -4.27
C PRO A 221 -6.10 35.62 -5.66
N SER A 222 -6.13 36.86 -6.14
CA SER A 222 -6.70 37.23 -7.44
C SER A 222 -5.89 36.73 -8.65
N LYS A 223 -4.66 36.27 -8.45
CA LYS A 223 -3.79 35.70 -9.51
C LYS A 223 -3.57 34.20 -9.35
N SER A 224 -3.73 33.67 -8.14
CA SER A 224 -3.68 32.24 -7.86
C SER A 224 -4.77 31.48 -8.62
N ASP A 225 -4.50 30.23 -8.95
CA ASP A 225 -5.44 29.29 -9.55
C ASP A 225 -6.19 28.43 -8.53
N CYS A 226 -6.00 28.68 -7.22
CA CYS A 226 -6.69 27.95 -6.16
C CYS A 226 -8.23 28.08 -6.25
N GLN A 227 -8.92 26.94 -6.33
CA GLN A 227 -10.40 26.87 -6.41
C GLN A 227 -11.07 26.46 -5.09
N ILE A 228 -10.32 26.37 -3.98
CA ILE A 228 -10.87 25.90 -2.69
C ILE A 228 -11.79 26.99 -2.11
N GLN A 229 -13.07 26.65 -1.97
CA GLN A 229 -14.11 27.54 -1.45
C GLN A 229 -13.86 27.86 0.03
N ALA A 230 -14.21 29.07 0.48
CA ALA A 230 -13.95 29.52 1.85
C ALA A 230 -14.69 28.68 2.91
N GLU A 231 -15.84 28.14 2.54
CA GLU A 231 -16.70 27.28 3.35
C GLU A 231 -16.12 25.89 3.60
N GLN A 232 -15.24 25.43 2.69
CA GLN A 232 -14.52 24.16 2.78
C GLN A 232 -13.24 24.25 3.62
N ARG A 233 -12.83 25.46 4.04
CA ARG A 233 -11.62 25.72 4.84
C ARG A 233 -11.76 25.36 6.33
N LYS A 234 -12.81 24.64 6.70
CA LYS A 234 -12.98 24.01 8.02
C LYS A 234 -13.22 22.53 7.81
N VAL A 235 -12.19 21.71 8.05
CA VAL A 235 -12.31 20.25 8.06
C VAL A 235 -13.43 19.88 9.03
N ARG A 236 -14.53 19.32 8.52
CA ARG A 236 -15.57 18.74 9.39
C ARG A 236 -15.04 17.43 9.94
N GLN A 237 -14.34 17.53 11.06
CA GLN A 237 -13.89 16.36 11.79
C GLN A 237 -15.11 15.68 12.40
N HIS A 238 -15.50 14.56 11.79
CA HIS A 238 -16.43 13.64 12.41
C HIS A 238 -15.63 12.82 13.42
N LEU A 239 -16.19 12.63 14.62
CA LEU A 239 -15.55 11.81 15.63
C LEU A 239 -15.42 10.38 15.09
N VAL A 240 -14.24 9.78 15.25
CA VAL A 240 -14.06 8.33 15.07
C VAL A 240 -14.90 7.66 16.15
N LEU A 241 -15.93 6.94 15.72
CA LEU A 241 -16.69 6.06 16.60
C LEU A 241 -16.20 4.64 16.39
N SER A 242 -15.94 3.93 17.48
CA SER A 242 -15.67 2.50 17.41
C SER A 242 -16.82 1.80 16.69
N PRO A 243 -16.53 0.95 15.69
CA PRO A 243 -17.57 0.21 14.98
C PRO A 243 -18.43 -0.62 15.92
N ARG A 244 -19.72 -0.72 15.60
CA ARG A 244 -20.63 -1.58 16.35
C ARG A 244 -20.48 -3.01 15.89
N THR A 245 -20.47 -3.95 16.83
CA THR A 245 -20.48 -5.38 16.50
C THR A 245 -21.87 -5.81 16.02
N THR A 246 -21.92 -6.83 15.17
CA THR A 246 -23.16 -7.47 14.70
C THR A 246 -23.07 -8.99 14.80
N THR A 247 -24.20 -9.67 14.91
CA THR A 247 -24.30 -11.12 15.05
C THR A 247 -25.27 -11.72 14.03
N GLY A 248 -25.00 -12.95 13.58
CA GLY A 248 -25.91 -13.71 12.72
C GLY A 248 -25.89 -13.35 11.22
N ILE A 249 -25.11 -12.35 10.81
CA ILE A 249 -24.97 -11.93 9.40
C ILE A 249 -23.75 -12.59 8.74
N CYS A 250 -22.68 -12.79 9.52
CA CYS A 250 -21.39 -13.19 8.97
C CYS A 250 -21.28 -14.71 8.72
N PRO A 251 -20.75 -15.13 7.56
CA PRO A 251 -20.37 -16.53 7.33
C PRO A 251 -19.32 -17.01 8.33
N PRO A 252 -19.27 -18.31 8.64
CA PRO A 252 -18.37 -18.86 9.65
C PRO A 252 -16.89 -18.74 9.28
N SER A 253 -16.55 -18.57 8.00
CA SER A 253 -15.17 -18.43 7.55
C SER A 253 -14.97 -17.40 6.46
N GLY A 254 -13.74 -16.87 6.40
CA GLY A 254 -13.29 -15.92 5.39
C GLY A 254 -13.65 -14.46 5.68
N VAL A 255 -13.36 -13.62 4.69
CA VAL A 255 -13.57 -12.17 4.75
C VAL A 255 -14.67 -11.78 3.78
N HIS A 256 -15.68 -11.06 4.27
CA HIS A 256 -16.85 -10.69 3.48
C HIS A 256 -17.32 -9.26 3.76
N PHE A 257 -17.91 -8.64 2.73
CA PHE A 257 -18.49 -7.30 2.81
C PHE A 257 -19.93 -7.34 2.29
N TYR A 258 -20.89 -6.88 3.10
CA TYR A 258 -22.32 -6.90 2.75
C TYR A 258 -22.96 -5.53 2.89
N VAL A 259 -23.97 -5.27 2.06
CA VAL A 259 -24.82 -4.10 2.24
C VAL A 259 -25.49 -4.11 3.61
N HIS A 260 -25.61 -2.94 4.24
CA HIS A 260 -26.42 -2.82 5.44
C HIS A 260 -27.91 -2.90 5.09
N GLU A 261 -28.72 -3.46 6.00
CA GLU A 261 -30.13 -3.80 5.74
C GLU A 261 -31.03 -2.57 5.46
N SER A 262 -30.72 -1.44 6.10
CA SER A 262 -31.57 -0.24 6.11
C SER A 262 -30.82 1.06 5.83
N ARG A 263 -29.50 1.02 5.72
CA ARG A 263 -28.64 2.22 5.62
C ARG A 263 -27.79 2.11 4.36
N GLN A 264 -27.86 3.11 3.50
CA GLN A 264 -27.07 3.16 2.26
C GLN A 264 -25.64 3.63 2.52
N ASP A 265 -25.43 4.36 3.61
CA ASP A 265 -24.16 4.90 4.08
C ASP A 265 -23.45 3.95 5.06
N ALA A 266 -23.77 2.66 5.03
CA ALA A 266 -23.13 1.67 5.91
C ALA A 266 -23.09 0.28 5.29
N TYR A 267 -22.21 -0.56 5.83
CA TYR A 267 -22.01 -1.93 5.40
C TYR A 267 -21.51 -2.82 6.54
N TYR A 268 -21.68 -4.12 6.37
CA TYR A 268 -21.15 -5.13 7.28
C TYR A 268 -19.77 -5.58 6.80
N TYR A 269 -18.79 -5.56 7.70
CA TYR A 269 -17.46 -6.14 7.50
C TYR A 269 -17.34 -7.39 8.38
N CYS A 270 -17.16 -8.55 7.74
CA CYS A 270 -17.11 -9.85 8.39
C CYS A 270 -15.74 -10.48 8.26
N VAL A 271 -15.20 -11.01 9.36
CA VAL A 271 -13.98 -11.82 9.39
C VAL A 271 -14.22 -13.03 10.29
N GLU A 272 -14.11 -14.23 9.72
CA GLU A 272 -14.20 -15.51 10.44
C GLU A 272 -15.42 -15.60 11.39
N GLY A 273 -16.62 -15.23 10.91
CA GLY A 273 -17.86 -15.25 11.68
C GLY A 273 -18.11 -14.02 12.55
N HIS A 274 -17.15 -13.11 12.67
CA HIS A 274 -17.28 -11.89 13.47
C HIS A 274 -17.57 -10.68 12.60
N GLY A 275 -18.58 -9.90 12.97
CA GLY A 275 -19.07 -8.79 12.15
C GLY A 275 -18.97 -7.44 12.84
N LEU A 276 -18.61 -6.42 12.05
CA LEU A 276 -18.67 -5.01 12.39
C LEU A 276 -19.60 -4.27 11.42
N VAL A 277 -20.20 -3.19 11.90
CA VAL A 277 -20.91 -2.21 11.07
C VAL A 277 -19.97 -1.04 10.83
N LEU A 278 -19.58 -0.83 9.58
CA LEU A 278 -18.75 0.29 9.14
C LEU A 278 -19.62 1.33 8.41
N ASP A 279 -19.30 2.60 8.61
CA ASP A 279 -20.02 3.73 8.03
C ASP A 279 -19.20 4.39 6.91
N CYS A 280 -19.87 4.79 5.83
CA CYS A 280 -19.30 5.65 4.80
C CYS A 280 -19.11 7.09 5.29
N SER A 281 -18.30 7.88 4.60
CA SER A 281 -18.25 9.33 4.85
C SER A 281 -19.58 9.98 4.47
N PRO A 282 -19.98 11.08 5.12
CA PRO A 282 -21.21 11.79 4.79
C PRO A 282 -21.28 12.13 3.30
N GLY A 283 -22.39 11.76 2.65
CA GLY A 283 -22.59 11.97 1.22
C GLY A 283 -22.10 10.83 0.33
N LEU A 284 -21.47 9.79 0.89
CA LEU A 284 -21.10 8.58 0.17
C LEU A 284 -22.02 7.40 0.52
N TRP A 285 -22.22 6.50 -0.44
CA TRP A 285 -23.01 5.29 -0.31
C TRP A 285 -22.18 4.06 -0.61
N TYR A 286 -22.44 2.97 0.09
CA TYR A 286 -21.74 1.70 -0.11
C TYR A 286 -22.19 1.03 -1.42
N ASP A 287 -21.24 0.73 -2.29
CA ASP A 287 -21.45 0.00 -3.55
C ASP A 287 -20.98 -1.45 -3.39
N PRO A 288 -21.90 -2.44 -3.35
CA PRO A 288 -21.53 -3.84 -3.19
C PRO A 288 -20.79 -4.43 -4.40
N LYS A 289 -20.85 -3.81 -5.59
CA LYS A 289 -20.12 -4.33 -6.78
C LYS A 289 -18.61 -4.19 -6.62
N VAL A 290 -18.16 -3.02 -6.17
CA VAL A 290 -16.75 -2.73 -5.88
C VAL A 290 -16.42 -2.92 -4.39
N GLN A 291 -17.44 -3.26 -3.60
CA GLN A 291 -17.39 -3.44 -2.16
C GLN A 291 -16.88 -2.22 -1.40
N GLU A 292 -17.08 -0.98 -1.86
CA GLU A 292 -16.51 0.24 -1.26
C GLU A 292 -17.51 1.41 -1.27
N CYS A 293 -17.33 2.39 -0.41
CA CYS A 293 -18.10 3.64 -0.42
C CYS A 293 -17.75 4.51 -1.64
N ARG A 294 -18.77 5.00 -2.33
CA ARG A 294 -18.67 5.82 -3.55
C ARG A 294 -19.65 6.98 -3.51
N GLU A 295 -19.49 7.92 -4.45
CA GLU A 295 -20.51 8.93 -4.68
C GLU A 295 -21.81 8.28 -5.20
N PRO A 296 -23.00 8.75 -4.77
CA PRO A 296 -24.29 8.14 -5.12
C PRO A 296 -24.52 7.92 -6.62
N HIS A 297 -23.98 8.78 -7.47
CA HIS A 297 -24.14 8.68 -8.92
C HIS A 297 -23.28 7.58 -9.57
N ASN A 298 -22.25 7.09 -8.88
CA ASN A 298 -21.38 6.01 -9.34
C ASN A 298 -21.81 4.63 -8.83
N VAL A 299 -22.70 4.57 -7.83
CA VAL A 299 -23.12 3.31 -7.20
C VAL A 299 -23.83 2.41 -8.21
N GLY A 300 -23.35 1.18 -8.35
CA GLY A 300 -23.97 0.19 -9.21
C GLY A 300 -23.65 0.35 -10.70
N LEU A 301 -22.73 1.23 -11.08
CA LEU A 301 -22.08 1.22 -12.39
C LEU A 301 -20.97 0.16 -12.36
#